data_AF-A0A8X6KJ79-F1
#
_entry.id   AF-A0A8X6KJ79-F1
#
_cell.length_a   1.000
_cell.length_b   1.000
_cell.length_c   1.000
_cell.angle_alpha   90.00
_cell.angle_beta   90.00
_cell.angle_gamma   90.00
#
_symmetry.space_group_name_H-M   'P 1'
#
loop_
_entity.id
_entity.type
_entity.pdbx_description
1 polymer ?
#
loop_
_entity_poly.entity_id
_entity_poly.type
_entity_poly.pdbx_seq_one_letter_code
_entity_poly.pdbx_strand_id
1 'polypeptide(L)'
;MYSIEWQKRGLPHAHILIWMMEKITPNRINEIISAEVLDIEIDKDLHDIVSKNMIHGPCGSLNNNSLCMSNGKCTKKYPRDLLVETITGND
;
A
#
# COMPACT_ATOMS: atom_id res chain seq x y z
N MET A 1 17.62 7.95 11.42
CA MET A 1 18.46 7.60 10.25
C MET A 1 17.51 6.98 9.23
N TYR A 2 17.37 7.58 8.05
CA TYR A 2 16.55 7.03 6.96
C TYR A 2 17.46 6.76 5.75
N SER A 3 17.17 5.70 4.99
CA SER A 3 17.89 5.38 3.75
C SER A 3 16.91 5.43 2.59
N ILE A 4 17.26 6.13 1.51
CA ILE A 4 16.44 6.16 0.29
C ILE A 4 17.17 5.30 -0.74
N GLU A 5 16.56 4.18 -1.11
CA GLU A 5 17.09 3.28 -2.12
C GLU A 5 16.36 3.47 -3.46
N TRP A 6 17.13 3.67 -4.53
CA TRP A 6 16.58 3.87 -5.87
C TRP A 6 16.61 2.54 -6.64
N GLN A 7 15.45 1.91 -6.83
CA GLN A 7 15.34 0.70 -7.63
C GLN A 7 15.30 1.04 -9.13
N LYS A 8 16.19 0.45 -9.95
CA LYS A 8 16.33 0.73 -11.39
C LYS A 8 15.12 0.39 -12.28
N ARG A 9 14.02 -0.14 -11.71
CA ARG A 9 12.86 -0.67 -12.48
C ARG A 9 11.50 -0.32 -11.87
N GLY A 10 11.40 0.68 -11.01
CA GLY A 10 10.14 1.09 -10.39
C GLY A 10 10.20 2.52 -9.85
N LEU A 11 9.04 3.02 -9.42
CA LEU A 11 8.90 4.31 -8.73
C LEU A 11 9.81 4.39 -7.50
N PRO A 12 10.17 5.61 -7.05
CA PRO A 12 10.99 5.78 -5.86
C PRO A 12 10.33 5.07 -4.66
N HIS A 13 10.96 3.99 -4.21
CA HIS A 13 10.55 3.27 -3.01
C HIS A 13 11.53 3.62 -1.89
N ALA A 14 11.07 4.37 -0.90
CA ALA A 14 11.90 4.73 0.25
C ALA A 14 11.75 3.69 1.37
N HIS A 15 12.87 3.22 1.91
CA HIS A 15 12.89 2.41 3.14
C HIS A 15 13.17 3.32 4.33
N ILE A 16 12.11 3.81 4.97
CA ILE A 16 12.22 4.73 6.11
C ILE A 16 12.21 3.91 7.41
N LEU A 17 13.32 3.91 8.16
CA LEU A 17 13.42 3.28 9.48
C LEU A 17 13.27 4.34 10.58
N ILE A 18 12.26 4.18 11.43
CA ILE A 18 11.96 5.10 12.54
C ILE A 18 12.12 4.33 13.86
N TRP A 19 12.97 4.84 14.75
CA TRP A 19 13.14 4.33 16.10
C TRP A 19 12.31 5.18 17.06
N MET A 20 11.44 4.54 17.83
CA MET A 20 10.58 5.22 18.78
C MET A 20 11.05 4.96 20.21
N MET A 21 10.92 5.97 21.07
CA MET A 21 11.25 5.86 22.49
C MET A 21 10.27 4.92 23.21
N GLU A 22 9.00 4.97 22.83
CA GLU A 22 7.95 4.10 23.37
C GLU A 22 7.48 3.10 22.31
N LYS A 23 7.19 1.87 22.73
CA LYS A 23 6.63 0.84 21.85
C LYS A 23 5.19 1.21 21.51
N ILE A 24 4.85 1.24 20.21
CA ILE A 24 3.46 1.39 19.77
C ILE A 24 2.67 0.12 20.13
N THR A 25 1.53 0.29 20.76
CA THR A 25 0.53 -0.77 20.97
C THR A 25 -0.39 -0.89 19.75
N PRO A 26 -0.91 -2.08 19.41
CA PRO A 26 -1.69 -2.30 18.18
C PRO A 26 -2.85 -1.31 17.99
N ASN A 27 -3.55 -0.96 19.08
CA ASN A 27 -4.65 0.00 19.10
C ASN A 27 -4.25 1.45 18.78
N ARG A 28 -2.97 1.82 18.86
CA ARG A 28 -2.45 3.16 18.53
C ARG A 28 -1.77 3.23 17.16
N ILE A 29 -1.61 2.10 16.45
CA ILE A 29 -0.92 2.07 15.15
C ILE A 29 -1.59 3.02 14.15
N ASN A 30 -2.92 3.00 14.08
CA ASN A 30 -3.67 3.81 13.12
C ASN A 30 -3.56 5.33 13.38
N GLU A 31 -3.22 5.74 14.61
CA GLU A 31 -2.97 7.16 14.94
C GLU A 31 -1.62 7.66 14.42
N ILE A 32 -0.67 6.75 14.21
CA ILE A 32 0.73 7.07 13.91
C ILE A 32 1.07 6.74 12.46
N ILE A 33 0.48 5.67 11.91
CA ILE A 33 0.71 5.20 10.55
C ILE A 33 -0.62 5.23 9.82
N SER A 34 -0.77 6.18 8.90
CA SER A 34 -1.86 6.23 7.94
C SER A 34 -1.30 6.37 6.52
N ALA A 35 -2.12 5.98 5.55
CA ALA A 35 -1.89 6.26 4.14
C ALA A 35 -3.17 6.86 3.58
N GLU A 36 -3.06 8.03 2.96
CA GLU A 36 -4.20 8.76 2.42
C GLU A 36 -4.08 8.84 0.89
N VAL A 37 -5.22 8.70 0.22
CA VAL A 37 -5.35 9.02 -1.21
C VAL A 37 -5.95 10.41 -1.28
N LEU A 38 -5.28 11.33 -1.97
CA LEU A 38 -5.71 12.72 -2.05
C LEU A 38 -7.05 12.86 -2.75
N ASP A 39 -7.87 13.82 -2.33
CA ASP A 39 -9.12 14.12 -3.01
C ASP A 39 -8.84 14.65 -4.43
N ILE A 40 -9.60 14.14 -5.40
CA ILE A 40 -9.50 14.55 -6.80
C ILE A 40 -9.84 16.04 -7.00
N GLU A 41 -10.67 16.62 -6.12
CA GLU A 41 -11.00 18.05 -6.14
C GLU A 41 -9.87 18.93 -5.58
N ILE A 42 -8.98 18.36 -4.74
CA ILE A 42 -7.84 19.08 -4.16
C ILE A 42 -6.64 19.03 -5.11
N ASP A 43 -6.28 17.83 -5.59
CA ASP A 43 -5.15 17.63 -6.50
C ASP A 43 -5.37 16.39 -7.37
N LYS A 44 -5.95 16.62 -8.54
CA LYS A 44 -6.24 15.59 -9.53
C LYS A 44 -4.98 14.90 -10.05
N ASP A 45 -3.93 15.66 -10.34
CA ASP A 45 -2.71 15.11 -10.95
C ASP A 45 -2.04 14.12 -9.99
N LEU A 46 -1.94 14.50 -8.71
CA LEU A 46 -1.35 13.63 -7.70
C LEU A 46 -2.26 12.45 -7.36
N HIS A 47 -3.58 12.65 -7.29
CA HIS A 47 -4.54 11.54 -7.16
C HIS A 47 -4.38 10.50 -8.28
N ASP A 48 -4.29 10.96 -9.54
CA ASP A 48 -4.15 10.07 -10.69
C ASP A 48 -2.81 9.33 -10.68
N ILE A 49 -1.74 10.00 -10.27
CA ILE A 49 -0.42 9.37 -10.08
C ILE A 49 -0.49 8.29 -8.99
N VAL A 50 -1.03 8.60 -7.80
CA VAL A 50 -1.14 7.64 -6.69
C VAL A 50 -2.03 6.46 -7.08
N SER A 51 -3.19 6.73 -7.66
CA SER A 51 -4.15 5.70 -8.07
C SER A 51 -3.58 4.75 -9.12
N LYS A 52 -2.86 5.28 -10.11
CA LYS A 52 -2.28 4.46 -11.19
C LYS A 52 -1.14 3.56 -10.71
N ASN A 53 -0.41 4.01 -9.69
CA ASN A 53 0.90 3.44 -9.39
C ASN A 53 1.00 2.74 -8.03
N MET A 54 0.23 3.19 -7.03
CA MET A 54 0.28 2.71 -5.65
C MET A 54 -0.93 1.82 -5.32
N ILE A 55 -2.04 1.98 -6.04
CA ILE A 55 -3.26 1.19 -5.85
C ILE A 55 -3.23 -0.02 -6.80
N HIS A 56 -3.65 -1.18 -6.30
CA HIS A 56 -3.82 -2.35 -7.16
C HIS A 56 -4.96 -2.10 -8.14
N GLY A 57 -4.64 -2.09 -9.44
CA GLY A 57 -5.65 -1.97 -10.49
C GLY A 57 -6.65 -3.14 -10.50
N PRO A 58 -7.75 -3.01 -11.26
CA PRO A 58 -8.75 -4.07 -11.37
C PRO A 58 -8.10 -5.39 -11.81
N CYS A 59 -8.51 -6.48 -11.17
CA CYS A 59 -8.11 -7.84 -11.51
C CYS A 59 -9.24 -8.82 -11.22
N GLY A 60 -9.04 -10.11 -11.46
CA GLY A 60 -10.06 -11.12 -11.20
C GLY A 60 -11.17 -11.05 -12.24
N SER A 61 -12.42 -11.08 -11.77
CA SER A 61 -13.61 -10.95 -12.63
C SER A 61 -13.67 -9.61 -13.37
N LEU A 62 -13.11 -8.54 -12.79
CA LEU A 62 -13.10 -7.21 -13.39
C LEU A 62 -12.07 -7.08 -14.52
N ASN A 63 -10.96 -7.82 -14.42
CA ASN A 63 -9.94 -7.85 -15.48
C ASN A 63 -9.08 -9.12 -15.36
N ASN A 64 -9.40 -10.12 -16.17
CA ASN A 64 -8.65 -11.37 -16.20
C ASN A 64 -7.32 -11.26 -16.97
N ASN A 65 -7.10 -10.17 -17.70
CA ASN A 65 -5.88 -9.92 -18.48
C ASN A 65 -4.79 -9.19 -17.67
N SER A 66 -5.08 -8.81 -16.42
CA SER A 66 -4.09 -8.16 -15.55
C SER A 66 -2.87 -9.06 -15.34
N LEU A 67 -1.67 -8.49 -15.36
CA LEU A 67 -0.40 -9.21 -15.19
C LEU A 67 -0.30 -9.99 -13.86
N CYS A 68 -1.10 -9.61 -12.86
CA CYS A 68 -1.18 -10.31 -11.58
C CYS A 68 -1.99 -11.61 -11.65
N MET A 69 -2.74 -11.86 -12.72
CA MET A 69 -3.62 -13.03 -12.87
C MET A 69 -2.84 -14.27 -13.30
N SER A 70 -3.13 -15.40 -12.66
CA SER A 70 -2.64 -16.72 -13.04
C SER A 70 -3.67 -17.78 -12.63
N ASN A 71 -3.98 -18.72 -13.52
CA ASN A 71 -4.98 -19.77 -13.29
C ASN A 71 -6.34 -19.23 -12.77
N GLY A 72 -6.78 -18.10 -13.32
CA GLY A 72 -8.04 -17.43 -12.94
C GLY A 72 -8.02 -16.78 -11.55
N LYS A 73 -6.87 -16.69 -10.88
CA LYS A 73 -6.73 -16.07 -9.55
C LYS A 73 -5.65 -14.99 -9.56
N CYS A 74 -5.84 -13.93 -8.78
CA CYS A 74 -4.80 -12.94 -8.56
C CYS A 74 -3.68 -13.54 -7.70
N THR A 75 -2.47 -13.64 -8.25
CA THR A 75 -1.26 -14.12 -7.55
C THR A 75 -0.90 -13.27 -6.32
N LYS A 76 -1.37 -12.02 -6.28
CA LYS A 76 -1.18 -11.09 -5.16
C LYS A 76 -2.30 -11.15 -4.12
N LYS A 77 -3.28 -12.04 -4.31
CA LYS A 77 -4.43 -12.29 -3.43
C LYS A 77 -5.39 -11.10 -3.29
N TYR A 78 -5.63 -10.37 -4.37
CA TYR A 78 -6.66 -9.32 -4.42
C TYR A 78 -8.01 -9.84 -4.93
N PRO A 79 -9.15 -9.25 -4.46
CA PRO A 79 -9.22 -8.28 -3.35
C PRO A 79 -8.88 -8.97 -2.01
N ARG A 80 -8.30 -8.21 -1.07
CA ARG A 80 -8.06 -8.68 0.29
C ARG A 80 -9.27 -8.35 1.15
N ASP A 81 -9.57 -9.23 2.11
CA ASP A 81 -10.62 -8.95 3.08
C ASP A 81 -10.25 -7.71 3.90
N LEU A 82 -11.22 -6.81 4.07
CA LEU A 82 -11.06 -5.66 4.95
C LEU A 82 -11.11 -6.15 6.39
N LEU A 83 -10.04 -5.93 7.14
CA LEU A 83 -9.98 -6.20 8.57
C LEU A 83 -10.41 -4.95 9.34
N VAL A 84 -11.22 -5.14 10.38
CA VAL A 84 -11.69 -4.04 11.23
C VAL A 84 -10.57 -3.51 12.14
N GLU A 85 -9.61 -4.36 12.47
CA GLU A 85 -8.52 -4.05 13.40
C GLU A 85 -7.16 -4.41 12.82
N THR A 86 -6.15 -3.63 13.21
CA THR A 86 -4.76 -3.86 12.85
C THR A 86 -4.18 -5.01 13.68
N ILE A 87 -3.68 -6.05 13.01
CA ILE A 87 -3.07 -7.22 13.64
C ILE A 87 -1.55 -7.11 13.55
N THR A 88 -0.85 -7.23 14.69
CA THR A 88 0.61 -7.28 14.74
C THR A 88 1.12 -8.72 14.77
N GLY A 89 2.27 -8.99 14.14
CA GLY A 89 2.98 -10.26 14.29
C GLY A 89 3.55 -10.43 15.70
N ASN A 90 3.69 -11.68 16.15
CA ASN A 90 4.45 -12.04 17.34
C ASN A 90 5.91 -12.26 16.92
N ASP A 91 6.59 -11.17 16.60
CA ASP A 91 8.01 -11.16 16.20
C ASP A 91 8.92 -11.13 17.44
#